data_AF-A0AAW8N7J1-F1
#
_entry.id   AF-A0AAW8N7J1-F1
#
_cell.length_a   1.000
_cell.length_b   1.000
_cell.length_c   1.000
_cell.angle_alpha   90.00
_cell.angle_beta   90.00
_cell.angle_gamma   90.00
#
_symmetry.space_group_name_H-M   'P 1'
#
loop_
_entity.id
_entity.type
_entity.pdbx_description
1 polymer ?
#
loop_
_entity_poly.entity_id
_entity_poly.type
_entity_poly.pdbx_seq_one_letter_code
_entity_poly.pdbx_strand_id
1 'polypeptide(L)'
;MPPEDTEFVIVGLTRGLAFTENPCLDGQFQWVLDQGVRAQAYAMATFPTAAQYDTYGDDGPWPVDTRPDRLRNVGYAEGRAALASLNEVGWRPERIWVDVEPRPQQPWPSSTATQRQENRYVISGLLAALSHAGYPHGIYSYVSAWEAITGSWQLPDVPVWSPAGHLDFASEASDLCVNNSFSGGTVHISQWTDGTYDYDMTCIGVYQAHVATIGWQPSVLDGASAGTTGRSLPMEALRLSVAGDRLSGDILWRGHVQNIGWQPWTTSAAPIGTTGLGLRLEAFELRLTGDLASQYSIRYRAHVQNIGWQPYGVDGATAGTVGQGRQVEAVSIELVPKLAPAFTAVYAAHVQNLGWTADVSDGTVAGTTGRSLRVEALHLTVSSTAYSGDIEWRGHVQSIGWQPWTSSATPIGTVGQGLRLEAFELRLTGEMANHYRIHYRAHVQDVGWQSWVADGRTAGTSGLGKRIEAVQILLAPRTGG
;
A
#
# COMPACT_ATOMS: atom_id res chain seq x y z
N MET A 1 24.28 -1.95 11.37
CA MET A 1 23.67 -2.48 10.13
C MET A 1 22.21 -2.76 10.44
N PRO A 2 21.31 -2.60 9.45
CA PRO A 2 19.89 -2.85 9.65
C PRO A 2 19.58 -4.31 10.05
N PRO A 3 18.44 -4.57 10.72
CA PRO A 3 17.93 -5.91 11.00
C PRO A 3 17.69 -6.77 9.74
N GLU A 4 17.60 -8.10 9.89
CA GLU A 4 17.38 -9.03 8.77
C GLU A 4 16.00 -8.90 8.10
N ASP A 5 14.99 -8.40 8.82
CA ASP A 5 13.63 -8.16 8.33
C ASP A 5 13.46 -6.79 7.64
N THR A 6 14.57 -6.13 7.30
CA THR A 6 14.56 -4.83 6.61
C THR A 6 14.06 -4.97 5.17
N GLU A 7 12.92 -4.36 4.86
CA GLU A 7 12.35 -4.39 3.49
C GLU A 7 13.03 -3.37 2.54
N PHE A 8 13.45 -2.23 3.08
CA PHE A 8 14.18 -1.20 2.33
C PHE A 8 15.09 -0.37 3.23
N VAL A 9 16.08 0.30 2.64
CA VAL A 9 16.98 1.23 3.34
C VAL A 9 17.12 2.57 2.62
N ILE A 10 17.53 3.60 3.37
CA ILE A 10 17.92 4.90 2.83
C ILE A 10 19.41 5.12 3.15
N VAL A 11 20.24 5.26 2.12
CA VAL A 11 21.71 5.39 2.27
C VAL A 11 22.15 6.84 2.00
N GLY A 12 22.95 7.40 2.90
CA GLY A 12 23.48 8.76 2.74
C GLY A 12 24.53 8.85 1.65
N LEU A 13 24.38 9.79 0.71
CA LEU A 13 25.40 10.10 -0.30
C LEU A 13 26.48 11.04 0.26
N THR A 14 26.14 11.77 1.32
CA THR A 14 27.03 12.75 1.93
C THR A 14 27.28 12.51 3.41
N ARG A 15 28.37 13.10 3.94
CA ARG A 15 28.78 12.98 5.35
C ARG A 15 28.35 14.20 6.17
N GLY A 16 27.03 14.41 6.27
CA GLY A 16 26.45 15.43 7.16
C GLY A 16 26.49 16.88 6.66
N LEU A 17 27.16 17.15 5.54
CA LEU A 17 27.18 18.45 4.84
C LEU A 17 27.16 18.23 3.32
N ALA A 18 26.71 19.21 2.54
CA ALA A 18 26.88 19.15 1.09
C ALA A 18 28.38 19.17 0.73
N PHE A 19 28.72 18.64 -0.45
CA PHE A 19 30.10 18.49 -0.94
C PHE A 19 31.02 17.62 -0.06
N THR A 20 30.47 16.82 0.86
CA THR A 20 31.26 15.86 1.64
C THR A 20 30.85 14.44 1.26
N GLU A 21 31.81 13.60 0.87
CA GLU A 21 31.55 12.21 0.49
C GLU A 21 31.29 11.34 1.72
N ASN A 22 30.35 10.40 1.61
CA ASN A 22 30.17 9.35 2.59
C ASN A 22 31.26 8.26 2.40
N PRO A 23 32.24 8.13 3.31
CA PRO A 23 33.32 7.15 3.17
C PRO A 23 32.85 5.69 3.31
N CYS A 24 31.62 5.47 3.78
CA CYS A 24 31.02 4.16 3.97
C CYS A 24 30.13 3.74 2.79
N LEU A 25 29.97 4.56 1.75
CA LEU A 25 28.98 4.35 0.69
C LEU A 25 29.17 3.03 -0.05
N ASP A 26 30.40 2.69 -0.43
CA ASP A 26 30.74 1.44 -1.13
C ASP A 26 30.31 0.21 -0.32
N GLY A 27 30.71 0.13 0.95
CA GLY A 27 30.33 -0.98 1.83
C GLY A 27 28.83 -1.02 2.16
N GLN A 28 28.17 0.13 2.28
CA GLN A 28 26.72 0.21 2.51
C GLN A 28 25.94 -0.25 1.27
N PHE A 29 26.38 0.12 0.07
CA PHE A 29 25.75 -0.32 -1.16
C PHE A 29 26.03 -1.81 -1.45
N GLN A 30 27.23 -2.31 -1.16
CA GLN A 30 27.50 -3.74 -1.25
C GLN A 30 26.56 -4.54 -0.34
N TRP A 31 26.29 -4.06 0.88
CA TRP A 31 25.31 -4.70 1.76
C TRP A 31 23.89 -4.71 1.16
N VAL A 32 23.46 -3.63 0.51
CA VAL A 32 22.17 -3.58 -0.20
C VAL A 32 22.10 -4.68 -1.26
N LEU A 33 23.16 -4.86 -2.04
CA LEU A 33 23.25 -5.90 -3.06
C LEU A 33 23.21 -7.30 -2.46
N ASP A 34 23.96 -7.53 -1.37
CA ASP A 34 24.04 -8.82 -0.70
C ASP A 34 22.71 -9.24 -0.07
N GLN A 35 21.95 -8.29 0.48
CA GLN A 35 20.63 -8.57 1.07
C GLN A 35 19.50 -8.58 0.04
N GLY A 36 19.71 -8.04 -1.17
CA GLY A 36 18.67 -7.94 -2.19
C GLY A 36 17.51 -7.02 -1.79
N VAL A 37 17.73 -6.08 -0.87
CA VAL A 37 16.70 -5.16 -0.37
C VAL A 37 16.56 -3.94 -1.27
N ARG A 38 15.40 -3.29 -1.19
CA ARG A 38 15.16 -2.02 -1.86
C ARG A 38 16.02 -0.92 -1.25
N ALA A 39 16.46 0.05 -2.06
CA ALA A 39 17.30 1.13 -1.56
C ALA A 39 17.01 2.48 -2.21
N GLN A 40 16.88 3.48 -1.34
CA GLN A 40 16.80 4.91 -1.63
C GLN A 40 18.06 5.60 -1.11
N ALA A 41 18.27 6.84 -1.52
CA ALA A 41 19.40 7.63 -1.05
C ALA A 41 18.94 8.95 -0.42
N TYR A 42 19.81 9.59 0.35
CA TYR A 42 19.63 10.99 0.73
C TYR A 42 20.90 11.81 0.50
N ALA A 43 20.72 13.10 0.24
CA ALA A 43 21.81 14.07 0.10
C ALA A 43 21.51 15.30 0.96
N MET A 44 22.51 15.75 1.71
CA MET A 44 22.42 16.94 2.55
C MET A 44 22.38 18.21 1.69
N ALA A 45 21.42 19.09 1.94
CA ALA A 45 21.45 20.47 1.47
C ALA A 45 22.07 21.37 2.55
N THR A 46 22.85 22.37 2.15
CA THR A 46 23.43 23.33 3.11
C THR A 46 23.42 24.76 2.58
N PHE A 47 23.32 25.77 3.45
CA PHE A 47 23.54 27.14 2.98
C PHE A 47 25.03 27.36 2.70
N PRO A 48 25.44 27.85 1.51
CA PRO A 48 26.84 27.82 1.14
C PRO A 48 27.71 28.75 1.98
N THR A 49 28.93 28.29 2.27
CA THR A 49 30.02 29.16 2.72
C THR A 49 30.39 30.16 1.63
N ALA A 50 31.09 31.25 1.99
CA ALA A 50 31.59 32.23 1.01
C ALA A 50 32.45 31.56 -0.08
N ALA A 51 33.33 30.63 0.30
CA ALA A 51 34.18 29.91 -0.64
C ALA A 51 33.37 29.02 -1.61
N GLN A 52 32.36 28.29 -1.12
CA GLN A 52 31.47 27.50 -1.99
C GLN A 52 30.65 28.42 -2.91
N TYR A 53 30.18 29.55 -2.42
CA TYR A 53 29.46 30.53 -3.23
C TYR A 53 30.31 31.09 -4.36
N ASP A 54 31.57 31.44 -4.08
CA ASP A 54 32.49 31.94 -5.09
C ASP A 54 32.92 30.86 -6.09
N THR A 55 33.09 29.61 -5.62
CA THR A 55 33.51 28.48 -6.46
C THR A 55 32.40 28.01 -7.39
N TYR A 56 31.17 27.89 -6.88
CA TYR A 56 30.07 27.20 -7.58
C TYR A 56 28.96 28.14 -8.06
N GLY A 57 28.93 29.40 -7.62
CA GLY A 57 27.89 30.35 -8.00
C GLY A 57 27.82 30.64 -9.49
N ASP A 58 28.90 30.37 -10.22
CA ASP A 58 29.00 30.60 -11.66
C ASP A 58 28.90 29.30 -12.48
N ASP A 59 28.76 28.15 -11.82
CA ASP A 59 28.77 26.82 -12.43
C ASP A 59 27.41 26.13 -12.25
N GLY A 60 26.46 26.53 -13.09
CA GLY A 60 25.13 25.95 -13.16
C GLY A 60 24.29 26.53 -14.30
N PRO A 61 23.03 26.11 -14.42
CA PRO A 61 22.17 26.48 -15.55
C PRO A 61 21.54 27.88 -15.44
N TRP A 62 21.71 28.60 -14.32
CA TRP A 62 21.18 29.95 -14.15
C TRP A 62 22.23 31.04 -14.46
N PRO A 63 21.81 32.25 -14.85
CA PRO A 63 22.70 33.40 -15.05
C PRO A 63 23.54 33.73 -13.81
N VAL A 64 24.67 34.41 -14.01
CA VAL A 64 25.60 34.76 -12.90
C VAL A 64 25.41 36.19 -12.39
N ASP A 65 24.45 36.92 -12.94
CA ASP A 65 24.29 38.36 -12.72
C ASP A 65 23.67 38.70 -11.36
N THR A 66 22.91 37.76 -10.78
CA THR A 66 22.14 38.01 -9.56
C THR A 66 22.50 37.03 -8.45
N ARG A 67 22.47 37.51 -7.21
CA ARG A 67 22.69 36.66 -6.03
C ARG A 67 21.71 35.46 -5.96
N PRO A 68 20.40 35.63 -6.21
CA PRO A 68 19.47 34.49 -6.32
C PRO A 68 19.90 33.41 -7.31
N ASP A 69 20.32 33.80 -8.51
CA ASP A 69 20.68 32.83 -9.55
C ASP A 69 21.99 32.12 -9.22
N ARG A 70 22.98 32.84 -8.71
CA ARG A 70 24.22 32.24 -8.19
C ARG A 70 23.94 31.27 -7.04
N LEU A 71 23.02 31.59 -6.11
CA LEU A 71 22.63 30.66 -5.05
C LEU A 71 21.97 29.37 -5.60
N ARG A 72 21.16 29.47 -6.66
CA ARG A 72 20.64 28.28 -7.35
C ARG A 72 21.76 27.46 -7.99
N ASN A 73 22.75 28.10 -8.62
CA ASN A 73 23.91 27.42 -9.18
C ASN A 73 24.70 26.67 -8.10
N VAL A 74 24.88 27.26 -6.90
CA VAL A 74 25.54 26.54 -5.80
C VAL A 74 24.73 25.31 -5.38
N GLY A 75 23.42 25.45 -5.18
CA GLY A 75 22.55 24.30 -4.88
C GLY A 75 22.60 23.22 -5.98
N TYR A 76 22.68 23.64 -7.24
CA TYR A 76 22.84 22.72 -8.38
C TYR A 76 24.17 21.96 -8.30
N ALA A 77 25.24 22.63 -7.88
CA ALA A 77 26.53 22.01 -7.62
C ALA A 77 26.48 21.04 -6.43
N GLU A 78 25.73 21.34 -5.36
CA GLU A 78 25.49 20.39 -4.25
C GLU A 78 24.88 19.08 -4.79
N GLY A 79 23.86 19.20 -5.66
CA GLY A 79 23.22 18.06 -6.28
C GLY A 79 24.15 17.28 -7.21
N ARG A 80 24.94 17.97 -8.06
CA ARG A 80 25.95 17.30 -8.90
C ARG A 80 27.01 16.57 -8.08
N ALA A 81 27.45 17.14 -6.95
CA ALA A 81 28.40 16.49 -6.06
C ALA A 81 27.81 15.21 -5.44
N ALA A 82 26.56 15.24 -4.98
CA ALA A 82 25.89 14.04 -4.48
C ALA A 82 25.72 12.96 -5.57
N LEU A 83 25.40 13.36 -6.81
CA LEU A 83 25.32 12.43 -7.94
C LEU A 83 26.67 11.84 -8.34
N ALA A 84 27.79 12.54 -8.09
CA ALA A 84 29.12 12.00 -8.33
C ALA A 84 29.38 10.76 -7.46
N SER A 85 28.99 10.78 -6.18
CA SER A 85 29.10 9.62 -5.27
C SER A 85 28.36 8.38 -5.79
N LEU A 86 27.23 8.56 -6.48
CA LEU A 86 26.49 7.44 -7.08
C LEU A 86 27.24 6.80 -8.26
N ASN A 87 27.94 7.62 -9.06
CA ASN A 87 28.70 7.13 -10.20
C ASN A 87 29.91 6.28 -9.76
N GLU A 88 30.51 6.59 -8.62
CA GLU A 88 31.65 5.84 -8.07
C GLU A 88 31.28 4.40 -7.74
N VAL A 89 30.07 4.19 -7.21
CA VAL A 89 29.58 2.85 -6.83
C VAL A 89 28.64 2.23 -7.87
N GLY A 90 28.37 2.93 -8.98
CA GLY A 90 27.50 2.45 -10.06
C GLY A 90 26.04 2.25 -9.63
N TRP A 91 25.54 3.03 -8.68
CA TRP A 91 24.21 2.85 -8.09
C TRP A 91 23.17 3.82 -8.65
N ARG A 92 21.97 3.31 -8.94
CA ARG A 92 20.79 4.12 -9.25
C ARG A 92 19.70 3.92 -8.19
N PRO A 93 19.62 4.78 -7.15
CA PRO A 93 18.60 4.67 -6.11
C PRO A 93 17.19 4.85 -6.66
N GLU A 94 16.22 4.32 -5.91
CA GLU A 94 14.78 4.51 -6.12
C GLU A 94 14.35 5.97 -6.14
N ARG A 95 14.94 6.73 -5.23
CA ARG A 95 14.68 8.14 -4.99
C ARG A 95 15.85 8.72 -4.22
N ILE A 96 16.10 10.00 -4.42
CA ILE A 96 17.06 10.78 -3.63
C ILE A 96 16.29 11.81 -2.79
N TRP A 97 16.41 11.72 -1.48
CA TRP A 97 15.83 12.67 -0.53
C TRP A 97 16.80 13.82 -0.28
N VAL A 98 16.34 15.04 -0.47
CA VAL A 98 17.08 16.25 -0.11
C VAL A 98 16.83 16.52 1.36
N ASP A 99 17.85 16.28 2.18
CA ASP A 99 17.81 16.50 3.62
C ASP A 99 18.00 18.00 3.90
N VAL A 100 16.93 18.64 4.38
CA VAL A 100 16.86 20.06 4.72
C VAL A 100 16.59 20.20 6.22
N GLU A 101 17.67 20.35 6.98
CA GLU A 101 17.61 20.44 8.43
C GLU A 101 18.66 21.43 8.99
N PRO A 102 18.53 21.84 10.26
CA PRO A 102 19.55 22.64 10.93
C PRO A 102 20.90 21.91 10.97
N ARG A 103 21.97 22.61 10.58
CA ARG A 103 23.35 22.11 10.61
C ARG A 103 24.25 23.09 11.36
N PRO A 104 24.66 22.81 12.61
CA PRO A 104 25.47 23.74 13.39
C PRO A 104 26.81 24.11 12.73
N GLN A 105 27.39 23.18 11.96
CA GLN A 105 28.67 23.37 11.27
C GLN A 105 28.56 24.31 10.05
N GLN A 106 27.37 24.38 9.43
CA GLN A 106 27.09 25.23 8.27
C GLN A 106 25.62 25.68 8.35
N PRO A 107 25.31 26.67 9.22
CA PRO A 107 23.94 26.98 9.59
C PRO A 107 23.20 27.70 8.47
N TRP A 108 21.90 27.41 8.36
CA TRP A 108 20.97 28.16 7.52
C TRP A 108 20.67 29.54 8.11
N PRO A 109 20.97 30.64 7.42
CA PRO A 109 20.53 31.97 7.83
C PRO A 109 19.00 32.03 7.81
N SER A 110 18.37 32.45 8.90
CA SER A 110 16.91 32.34 9.06
C SER A 110 16.25 33.49 9.83
N SER A 111 17.01 34.52 10.22
CA SER A 111 16.48 35.62 11.04
C SER A 111 15.58 36.58 10.25
N THR A 112 15.71 36.63 8.93
CA THR A 112 14.89 37.50 8.06
C THR A 112 14.15 36.72 6.98
N ALA A 113 13.07 37.31 6.44
CA ALA A 113 12.35 36.75 5.30
C ALA A 113 13.25 36.64 4.05
N THR A 114 14.17 37.59 3.85
CA THR A 114 15.15 37.55 2.76
C THR A 114 16.08 36.35 2.87
N GLN A 115 16.60 36.07 4.07
CA GLN A 115 17.45 34.90 4.29
C GLN A 115 16.71 33.59 4.04
N ARG A 116 15.48 33.46 4.53
CA ARG A 116 14.64 32.28 4.24
C ARG A 116 14.36 32.15 2.74
N GLN A 117 14.18 33.26 2.03
CA GLN A 117 14.04 33.26 0.57
C GLN A 117 15.32 32.84 -0.15
N GLU A 118 16.50 33.23 0.35
CA GLU A 118 17.79 32.80 -0.18
C GLU A 118 18.01 31.29 -0.01
N ASN A 119 17.62 30.72 1.14
CA ASN A 119 17.69 29.28 1.38
C ASN A 119 16.88 28.49 0.34
N ARG A 120 15.69 28.99 -0.04
CA ARG A 120 14.86 28.37 -1.08
C ARG A 120 15.57 28.29 -2.42
N TYR A 121 16.42 29.27 -2.77
CA TYR A 121 17.18 29.24 -4.02
C TYR A 121 18.19 28.09 -4.04
N VAL A 122 18.92 27.89 -2.94
CA VAL A 122 19.86 26.77 -2.81
C VAL A 122 19.12 25.43 -2.90
N ILE A 123 18.06 25.24 -2.12
CA ILE A 123 17.27 24.00 -2.13
C ILE A 123 16.69 23.72 -3.53
N SER A 124 16.14 24.75 -4.20
CA SER A 124 15.60 24.60 -5.57
C SER A 124 16.67 24.25 -6.60
N GLY A 125 17.89 24.76 -6.45
CA GLY A 125 19.03 24.41 -7.29
C GLY A 125 19.38 22.92 -7.19
N LEU A 126 19.40 22.38 -5.96
CA LEU A 126 19.69 20.97 -5.71
C LEU A 126 18.60 20.06 -6.29
N LEU A 127 17.32 20.35 -6.01
CA LEU A 127 16.19 19.61 -6.58
C LEU A 127 16.24 19.59 -8.12
N ALA A 128 16.60 20.72 -8.73
CA ALA A 128 16.74 20.81 -10.18
C ALA A 128 17.90 19.98 -10.74
N ALA A 129 19.03 19.86 -10.02
CA ALA A 129 20.12 18.97 -10.43
C ALA A 129 19.68 17.51 -10.48
N LEU A 130 18.94 17.05 -9.46
CA LEU A 130 18.37 15.70 -9.42
C LEU A 130 17.34 15.48 -10.55
N SER A 131 16.49 16.47 -10.77
CA SER A 131 15.48 16.47 -11.84
C SER A 131 16.12 16.40 -13.23
N HIS A 132 17.09 17.27 -13.54
CA HIS A 132 17.81 17.29 -14.82
C HIS A 132 18.58 16.00 -15.08
N ALA A 133 19.07 15.34 -14.03
CA ALA A 133 19.74 14.05 -14.12
C ALA A 133 18.77 12.85 -14.19
N GLY A 134 17.45 13.08 -14.15
CA GLY A 134 16.44 12.03 -14.28
C GLY A 134 16.29 11.14 -13.04
N TYR A 135 16.61 11.67 -11.86
CA TYR A 135 16.40 10.97 -10.59
C TYR A 135 15.07 11.39 -9.94
N PRO A 136 14.21 10.42 -9.56
CA PRO A 136 13.12 10.70 -8.64
C PRO A 136 13.69 11.30 -7.35
N HIS A 137 13.05 12.34 -6.84
CA HIS A 137 13.54 13.05 -5.66
C HIS A 137 12.40 13.51 -4.77
N GLY A 138 12.74 13.88 -3.54
CA GLY A 138 11.81 14.39 -2.55
C GLY A 138 12.58 15.18 -1.50
N ILE A 139 11.89 15.62 -0.44
CA ILE A 139 12.50 16.38 0.64
C ILE A 139 12.30 15.65 1.96
N TYR A 140 13.36 15.64 2.76
CA TYR A 140 13.31 15.29 4.17
C TYR A 140 13.47 16.54 5.02
N SER A 141 12.57 16.72 5.99
CA SER A 141 12.63 17.76 7.01
C SER A 141 11.58 17.47 8.08
N TYR A 142 11.51 18.31 9.10
CA TYR A 142 10.41 18.33 10.07
C TYR A 142 9.82 19.74 10.17
N VAL A 143 8.58 19.85 10.65
CA VAL A 143 7.76 21.09 10.59
C VAL A 143 8.52 22.33 11.05
N SER A 144 9.12 22.29 12.24
CA SER A 144 9.81 23.46 12.81
C SER A 144 11.13 23.79 12.10
N ALA A 145 11.87 22.80 11.59
CA ALA A 145 13.05 23.04 10.76
C ALA A 145 12.68 23.66 9.42
N TRP A 146 11.70 23.09 8.73
CA TRP A 146 11.24 23.59 7.45
C TRP A 146 10.76 25.04 7.54
N GLU A 147 9.95 25.36 8.55
CA GLU A 147 9.48 26.73 8.79
C GLU A 147 10.63 27.68 9.15
N ALA A 148 11.57 27.25 9.98
CA ALA A 148 12.73 28.09 10.33
C ALA A 148 13.62 28.37 9.11
N ILE A 149 13.92 27.36 8.30
CA ILE A 149 14.85 27.47 7.17
C ILE A 149 14.17 28.16 5.99
N THR A 150 12.93 27.81 5.67
CA THR A 150 12.28 28.20 4.42
C THR A 150 11.07 29.13 4.63
N GLY A 151 10.55 29.27 5.85
CA GLY A 151 9.28 29.93 6.11
C GLY A 151 8.10 29.07 5.66
N SER A 152 6.98 29.70 5.27
CA SER A 152 5.77 29.02 4.80
C SER A 152 5.86 28.49 3.35
N TRP A 153 7.03 28.01 2.92
CA TRP A 153 7.21 27.54 1.54
C TRP A 153 6.43 26.23 1.30
N GLN A 154 5.63 26.20 0.24
CA GLN A 154 4.84 25.04 -0.16
C GLN A 154 5.34 24.49 -1.50
N LEU A 155 5.44 23.18 -1.58
CA LEU A 155 5.90 22.36 -2.69
C LEU A 155 4.97 21.13 -2.83
N PRO A 156 3.70 21.32 -3.21
CA PRO A 156 2.71 20.24 -3.25
C PRO A 156 3.09 19.09 -4.20
N ASP A 157 3.89 19.38 -5.23
CA ASP A 157 4.32 18.40 -6.22
C ASP A 157 5.63 17.66 -5.83
N VAL A 158 6.22 17.97 -4.67
CA VAL A 158 7.48 17.36 -4.22
C VAL A 158 7.19 16.36 -3.09
N PRO A 159 7.48 15.07 -3.28
CA PRO A 159 7.33 14.04 -2.25
C PRO A 159 8.06 14.35 -0.95
N VAL A 160 7.50 13.91 0.17
CA VAL A 160 8.03 14.16 1.51
C VAL A 160 8.39 12.86 2.25
N TRP A 161 9.55 12.88 2.90
CA TRP A 161 9.95 11.97 3.95
C TRP A 161 9.85 12.74 5.28
N SER A 162 8.93 12.33 6.16
CA SER A 162 8.58 13.09 7.37
C SER A 162 8.88 12.29 8.64
N PRO A 163 9.74 12.80 9.54
CA PRO A 163 9.97 12.16 10.83
C PRO A 163 8.91 12.58 11.85
N ALA A 164 8.49 11.62 12.66
CA ALA A 164 7.64 11.78 13.83
C ALA A 164 8.45 11.97 15.12
N GLY A 165 9.75 11.67 15.09
CA GLY A 165 10.63 11.70 16.26
C GLY A 165 10.47 10.46 17.14
N HIS A 166 10.65 10.64 18.45
CA HIS A 166 10.44 9.56 19.42
C HIS A 166 8.94 9.38 19.66
N LEU A 167 8.47 8.13 19.57
CA LEU A 167 7.05 7.78 19.69
C LEU A 167 6.85 6.77 20.82
N ASP A 168 5.68 6.83 21.45
CA ASP A 168 5.24 5.79 22.39
C ASP A 168 4.84 4.52 21.62
N PHE A 169 4.31 4.66 20.40
CA PHE A 169 3.93 3.56 19.51
C PHE A 169 4.33 3.83 18.07
N ALA A 170 4.99 2.87 17.42
CA ALA A 170 5.40 2.96 16.00
C ALA A 170 4.24 3.28 15.04
N SER A 171 3.02 2.83 15.36
CA SER A 171 1.82 3.13 14.56
C SER A 171 1.51 4.62 14.45
N GLU A 172 1.95 5.46 15.39
CA GLU A 172 1.74 6.91 15.31
C GLU A 172 2.51 7.54 14.13
N ALA A 173 3.60 6.91 13.67
CA ALA A 173 4.29 7.36 12.47
C ALA A 173 3.41 7.27 11.21
N SER A 174 2.47 6.31 11.16
CA SER A 174 1.59 6.16 10.01
C SER A 174 0.56 7.29 9.89
N ASP A 175 0.28 8.05 10.96
CA ASP A 175 -0.61 9.21 10.86
C ASP A 175 -0.03 10.32 9.96
N LEU A 176 1.29 10.42 9.85
CA LEU A 176 1.95 11.37 8.95
C LEU A 176 1.61 11.09 7.47
N CYS A 177 1.32 9.84 7.11
CA CYS A 177 1.02 9.44 5.74
C CYS A 177 -0.28 10.03 5.18
N VAL A 178 -1.21 10.41 6.06
CA VAL A 178 -2.55 10.90 5.70
C VAL A 178 -2.80 12.34 6.16
N ASN A 179 -1.83 12.95 6.83
CA ASN A 179 -1.82 14.34 7.27
C ASN A 179 -1.08 15.23 6.26
N ASN A 180 -1.35 16.54 6.30
CA ASN A 180 -0.57 17.51 5.53
C ASN A 180 0.89 17.52 6.02
N SER A 181 1.84 17.48 5.08
CA SER A 181 3.26 17.59 5.38
C SER A 181 3.70 19.03 5.62
N PHE A 182 4.95 19.20 6.07
CA PHE A 182 5.57 20.51 6.30
C PHE A 182 5.65 21.40 5.03
N SER A 183 5.73 20.78 3.85
CA SER A 183 5.81 21.49 2.56
C SER A 183 4.50 21.40 1.76
N GLY A 184 3.46 20.73 2.28
CA GLY A 184 2.23 20.46 1.54
C GLY A 184 2.36 19.37 0.47
N GLY A 185 3.55 18.80 0.26
CA GLY A 185 3.75 17.63 -0.60
C GLY A 185 3.23 16.35 0.05
N THR A 186 2.91 15.34 -0.77
CA THR A 186 2.46 14.04 -0.27
C THR A 186 3.57 13.35 0.52
N VAL A 187 3.25 12.81 1.70
CA VAL A 187 4.19 12.01 2.50
C VAL A 187 4.28 10.60 1.89
N HIS A 188 5.46 10.22 1.42
CA HIS A 188 5.74 8.88 0.88
C HIS A 188 6.42 7.99 1.91
N ILE A 189 7.15 8.58 2.86
CA ILE A 189 7.84 7.88 3.94
C ILE A 189 7.58 8.63 5.24
N SER A 190 7.24 7.90 6.28
CA SER A 190 7.33 8.41 7.64
C SER A 190 8.44 7.71 8.41
N GLN A 191 9.07 8.44 9.32
CA GLN A 191 10.17 7.94 10.15
C GLN A 191 9.86 8.08 11.63
N TRP A 192 10.36 7.18 12.47
CA TRP A 192 10.44 7.37 13.92
C TRP A 192 11.75 6.79 14.47
N THR A 193 12.09 7.14 15.71
CA THR A 193 13.34 6.69 16.33
C THR A 193 13.12 6.16 17.75
N ASP A 194 13.79 5.07 18.10
CA ASP A 194 13.88 4.58 19.48
C ASP A 194 15.16 5.08 20.20
N GLY A 195 15.94 5.93 19.54
CA GLY A 195 17.24 6.43 20.01
C GLY A 195 18.43 5.51 19.70
N THR A 196 18.17 4.29 19.19
CA THR A 196 19.19 3.37 18.65
C THR A 196 19.10 3.29 17.14
N TYR A 197 17.90 3.14 16.60
CA TYR A 197 17.61 3.06 15.17
C TYR A 197 16.59 4.11 14.76
N ASP A 198 16.77 4.59 13.54
CA ASP A 198 15.76 5.32 12.81
C ASP A 198 15.03 4.31 11.91
N TYR A 199 13.73 4.19 12.13
CA TYR A 199 12.85 3.28 11.40
C TYR A 199 12.05 4.07 10.38
N ASP A 200 12.00 3.56 9.16
CA ASP A 200 11.24 4.15 8.07
C ASP A 200 10.10 3.21 7.67
N MET A 201 8.95 3.80 7.34
CA MET A 201 7.85 3.08 6.71
C MET A 201 7.36 3.83 5.47
N THR A 202 7.01 3.08 4.42
CA THR A 202 6.31 3.66 3.27
C THR A 202 4.86 3.94 3.62
N CYS A 203 4.29 4.99 3.03
CA CYS A 203 2.89 5.37 3.22
C CYS A 203 1.91 4.60 2.31
N ILE A 204 2.28 3.41 1.87
CA ILE A 204 1.44 2.52 1.07
C ILE A 204 0.42 1.85 1.98
N GLY A 205 -0.86 1.89 1.61
CA GLY A 205 -1.89 1.13 2.31
C GLY A 205 -2.26 1.68 3.70
N VAL A 206 -2.04 2.98 3.92
CA VAL A 206 -2.37 3.63 5.20
C VAL A 206 -3.73 4.31 5.08
N TYR A 207 -4.64 4.09 6.02
CA TYR A 207 -5.94 4.76 6.02
C TYR A 207 -6.47 5.04 7.41
N GLN A 208 -7.39 5.99 7.47
CA GLN A 208 -7.93 6.49 8.72
C GLN A 208 -9.41 6.83 8.58
N ALA A 209 -10.18 6.58 9.63
CA ALA A 209 -11.60 6.88 9.72
C ALA A 209 -11.88 8.07 10.63
N HIS A 210 -12.82 8.92 10.20
CA HIS A 210 -13.46 9.91 11.04
C HIS A 210 -14.81 9.36 11.51
N VAL A 211 -14.96 9.14 12.82
CA VAL A 211 -16.18 8.58 13.41
C VAL A 211 -16.90 9.65 14.21
N ALA A 212 -18.23 9.73 14.04
CA ALA A 212 -19.05 10.71 14.74
C ALA A 212 -18.78 10.67 16.26
N THR A 213 -18.68 11.85 16.87
CA THR A 213 -18.37 12.08 18.30
C THR A 213 -16.98 11.63 18.78
N ILE A 214 -16.19 10.95 17.95
CA ILE A 214 -14.79 10.57 18.24
C ILE A 214 -13.82 11.46 17.47
N GLY A 215 -14.10 11.75 16.20
CA GLY A 215 -13.19 12.44 15.31
C GLY A 215 -12.34 11.46 14.47
N TRP A 216 -11.23 11.97 13.95
CA TRP A 216 -10.20 11.16 13.31
C TRP A 216 -9.55 10.24 14.34
N GLN A 217 -9.67 8.92 14.14
CA GLN A 217 -9.00 7.90 14.97
C GLN A 217 -7.55 7.72 14.51
N PRO A 218 -6.66 7.01 15.23
CA PRO A 218 -5.36 6.63 14.69
C PRO A 218 -5.48 5.88 13.35
N SER A 219 -4.51 6.07 12.46
CA SER A 219 -4.46 5.37 11.19
C SER A 219 -4.13 3.89 11.38
N VAL A 220 -4.48 3.12 10.36
CA VAL A 220 -4.24 1.69 10.29
C VAL A 220 -3.60 1.33 8.96
N LEU A 221 -2.93 0.18 8.93
CA LEU A 221 -2.28 -0.36 7.75
C LEU A 221 -3.23 -1.29 6.98
N ASP A 222 -2.78 -1.71 5.79
CA ASP A 222 -3.52 -2.57 4.88
C ASP A 222 -4.18 -3.76 5.58
N GLY A 223 -5.47 -3.96 5.27
CA GLY A 223 -6.31 -5.04 5.77
C GLY A 223 -6.89 -4.83 7.17
N ALA A 224 -6.33 -3.94 7.99
CA ALA A 224 -6.79 -3.69 9.35
C ALA A 224 -8.19 -3.02 9.40
N SER A 225 -8.80 -2.95 10.59
CA SER A 225 -10.13 -2.32 10.72
C SER A 225 -9.98 -0.85 11.12
N ALA A 226 -10.51 0.07 10.31
CA ALA A 226 -10.68 1.49 10.68
C ALA A 226 -12.16 1.78 11.00
N GLY A 227 -12.45 2.53 12.06
CA GLY A 227 -13.82 2.80 12.51
C GLY A 227 -14.17 2.08 13.82
N THR A 228 -15.46 1.84 14.04
CA THR A 228 -15.96 1.12 15.22
C THR A 228 -16.99 0.07 14.84
N THR A 229 -16.90 -1.12 15.43
CA THR A 229 -17.93 -2.16 15.28
C THR A 229 -18.75 -2.28 16.57
N GLY A 230 -20.07 -2.39 16.47
CA GLY A 230 -20.95 -2.64 17.62
C GLY A 230 -21.17 -1.46 18.57
N ARG A 231 -20.67 -0.27 18.23
CA ARG A 231 -20.87 0.96 19.01
C ARG A 231 -21.99 1.86 18.47
N SER A 232 -22.57 1.50 17.32
CA SER A 232 -23.61 2.27 16.62
C SER A 232 -23.21 3.71 16.29
N LEU A 233 -21.91 3.96 16.10
CA LEU A 233 -21.37 5.27 15.73
C LEU A 233 -21.14 5.32 14.21
N PRO A 234 -21.73 6.29 13.49
CA PRO A 234 -21.51 6.42 12.06
C PRO A 234 -20.10 6.91 11.75
N MET A 235 -19.50 6.31 10.72
CA MET A 235 -18.38 6.88 10.02
C MET A 235 -18.86 8.07 9.20
N GLU A 236 -18.17 9.19 9.29
CA GLU A 236 -18.51 10.41 8.55
C GLU A 236 -17.55 10.62 7.37
N ALA A 237 -16.27 10.31 7.53
CA ALA A 237 -15.24 10.46 6.50
C ALA A 237 -14.14 9.38 6.55
N LEU A 238 -13.43 9.25 5.43
CA LEU A 238 -12.24 8.44 5.29
C LEU A 238 -11.14 9.26 4.63
N ARG A 239 -9.89 8.96 4.98
CA ARG A 239 -8.68 9.38 4.25
C ARG A 239 -7.76 8.18 4.09
N LEU A 240 -6.95 8.17 3.04
CA LEU A 240 -6.01 7.08 2.75
C LEU A 240 -4.78 7.59 2.03
N SER A 241 -3.72 6.80 2.03
CA SER A 241 -2.50 7.01 1.28
C SER A 241 -2.05 5.71 0.61
N VAL A 242 -1.57 5.84 -0.62
CA VAL A 242 -0.85 4.80 -1.37
C VAL A 242 0.52 5.30 -1.82
N ALA A 243 0.98 6.39 -1.22
CA ALA A 243 2.23 7.03 -1.59
C ALA A 243 3.41 6.25 -1.02
N GLY A 244 4.44 6.01 -1.84
CA GLY A 244 5.66 5.32 -1.39
C GLY A 244 6.15 4.22 -2.32
N ASP A 245 5.33 3.78 -3.29
CA ASP A 245 5.80 2.83 -4.30
C ASP A 245 6.48 3.54 -5.49
N ARG A 246 7.25 2.77 -6.28
CA ARG A 246 7.79 3.19 -7.59
C ARG A 246 6.70 3.37 -8.64
N LEU A 247 5.50 2.85 -8.39
CA LEU A 247 4.46 2.72 -9.39
C LEU A 247 3.77 4.06 -9.64
N SER A 248 3.63 4.41 -10.91
CA SER A 248 2.74 5.50 -11.29
C SER A 248 1.29 5.12 -10.99
N GLY A 249 0.45 6.14 -10.75
CA GLY A 249 -0.95 5.94 -10.45
C GLY A 249 -1.32 6.29 -9.02
N ASP A 250 -2.60 6.15 -8.74
CA ASP A 250 -3.26 6.61 -7.51
C ASP A 250 -4.53 5.77 -7.27
N ILE A 251 -5.13 5.90 -6.10
CA ILE A 251 -6.50 5.48 -5.83
C ILE A 251 -7.46 6.57 -6.29
N LEU A 252 -8.38 6.21 -7.18
CA LEU A 252 -9.58 6.99 -7.45
C LEU A 252 -10.72 6.46 -6.59
N TRP A 253 -11.35 7.32 -5.80
CA TRP A 253 -12.38 6.91 -4.85
C TRP A 253 -13.46 7.97 -4.64
N ARG A 254 -14.60 7.54 -4.11
CA ARG A 254 -15.74 8.41 -3.77
C ARG A 254 -16.59 7.83 -2.65
N GLY A 255 -17.24 8.71 -1.89
CA GLY A 255 -18.21 8.34 -0.87
C GLY A 255 -19.64 8.63 -1.28
N HIS A 256 -20.58 7.78 -0.86
CA HIS A 256 -22.01 8.05 -0.86
C HIS A 256 -22.42 8.52 0.53
N VAL A 257 -22.78 9.79 0.66
CA VAL A 257 -23.06 10.43 1.95
C VAL A 257 -24.56 10.66 2.11
N GLN A 258 -25.07 10.47 3.33
CA GLN A 258 -26.45 10.78 3.68
C GLN A 258 -26.86 12.18 3.19
N ASN A 259 -28.02 12.27 2.53
CA ASN A 259 -28.61 13.51 2.00
C ASN A 259 -27.78 14.24 0.92
N ILE A 260 -26.62 13.73 0.53
CA ILE A 260 -25.79 14.26 -0.57
C ILE A 260 -25.80 13.29 -1.75
N GLY A 261 -25.75 11.99 -1.48
CA GLY A 261 -25.56 10.96 -2.49
C GLY A 261 -24.08 10.74 -2.80
N TRP A 262 -23.79 10.25 -4.00
CA TRP A 262 -22.42 10.05 -4.47
C TRP A 262 -21.70 11.38 -4.65
N GLN A 263 -20.61 11.57 -3.90
CA GLN A 263 -19.64 12.63 -4.16
C GLN A 263 -18.90 12.36 -5.49
N PRO A 264 -18.30 13.40 -6.11
CA PRO A 264 -17.42 13.21 -7.26
C PRO A 264 -16.27 12.27 -6.94
N TRP A 265 -15.75 11.60 -7.97
CA TRP A 265 -14.49 10.86 -7.86
C TRP A 265 -13.35 11.82 -7.53
N THR A 266 -12.52 11.43 -6.57
CA THR A 266 -11.30 12.14 -6.15
C THR A 266 -10.13 11.17 -6.02
N THR A 267 -8.93 11.67 -5.73
CA THR A 267 -7.72 10.88 -5.53
C THR A 267 -7.38 10.65 -4.04
N SER A 268 -6.33 9.89 -3.73
CA SER A 268 -5.85 9.71 -2.34
C SER A 268 -5.44 11.02 -1.65
N ALA A 269 -5.18 12.09 -2.43
CA ALA A 269 -4.87 13.42 -1.90
C ALA A 269 -6.03 14.11 -1.17
N ALA A 270 -7.27 13.61 -1.28
CA ALA A 270 -8.42 14.20 -0.62
C ALA A 270 -9.29 13.15 0.09
N PRO A 271 -9.88 13.48 1.25
CA PRO A 271 -10.81 12.59 1.94
C PRO A 271 -12.14 12.47 1.20
N ILE A 272 -12.84 11.36 1.44
CA ILE A 272 -14.25 11.20 1.09
C ILE A 272 -15.12 11.30 2.33
N GLY A 273 -16.42 11.56 2.15
CA GLY A 273 -17.35 11.77 3.24
C GLY A 273 -17.44 13.23 3.68
N THR A 274 -17.78 13.45 4.95
CA THR A 274 -17.86 14.78 5.56
C THR A 274 -17.26 14.76 6.95
N THR A 275 -16.81 15.92 7.43
CA THR A 275 -16.30 16.09 8.79
C THR A 275 -17.07 17.21 9.46
N GLY A 276 -17.61 16.96 10.66
CA GLY A 276 -18.28 17.98 11.47
C GLY A 276 -19.68 18.40 10.98
N LEU A 277 -20.21 17.77 9.93
CA LEU A 277 -21.56 18.03 9.41
C LEU A 277 -22.63 17.09 9.99
N GLY A 278 -22.24 16.07 10.74
CA GLY A 278 -23.16 15.06 11.27
C GLY A 278 -23.79 14.16 10.19
N LEU A 279 -23.20 14.12 8.99
CA LEU A 279 -23.68 13.29 7.88
C LEU A 279 -22.84 12.02 7.77
N ARG A 280 -23.51 10.87 7.84
CA ARG A 280 -22.87 9.56 7.74
C ARG A 280 -22.47 9.22 6.31
N LEU A 281 -21.35 8.51 6.18
CA LEU A 281 -21.03 7.73 5.00
C LEU A 281 -21.92 6.47 4.97
N GLU A 282 -22.55 6.20 3.84
CA GLU A 282 -23.44 5.04 3.65
C GLU A 282 -22.84 3.99 2.71
N ALA A 283 -22.02 4.42 1.74
CA ALA A 283 -21.25 3.54 0.88
C ALA A 283 -19.99 4.25 0.34
N PHE A 284 -19.08 3.49 -0.27
CA PHE A 284 -17.91 4.02 -0.96
C PHE A 284 -17.42 3.06 -2.06
N GLU A 285 -16.64 3.61 -2.98
CA GLU A 285 -16.00 2.87 -4.09
C GLU A 285 -14.54 3.32 -4.23
N LEU A 286 -13.64 2.38 -4.53
CA LEU A 286 -12.23 2.63 -4.81
C LEU A 286 -11.80 1.85 -6.04
N ARG A 287 -10.94 2.44 -6.87
CA ARG A 287 -10.22 1.74 -7.94
C ARG A 287 -8.83 2.31 -8.11
N LEU A 288 -7.90 1.49 -8.57
CA LEU A 288 -6.53 1.92 -8.84
C LEU A 288 -6.41 2.52 -10.24
N THR A 289 -5.39 3.35 -10.43
CA THR A 289 -5.00 3.91 -11.73
C THR A 289 -3.51 3.68 -12.01
N GLY A 290 -3.04 3.95 -13.24
CA GLY A 290 -1.62 3.85 -13.61
C GLY A 290 -1.02 2.45 -13.52
N ASP A 291 0.30 2.38 -13.28
CA ASP A 291 1.03 1.14 -13.06
C ASP A 291 0.56 0.42 -11.79
N LEU A 292 0.12 1.17 -10.77
CA LEU A 292 -0.46 0.61 -9.55
C LEU A 292 -1.68 -0.27 -9.89
N ALA A 293 -2.54 0.18 -10.80
CA ALA A 293 -3.66 -0.64 -11.29
C ALA A 293 -3.23 -1.84 -12.13
N SER A 294 -2.04 -1.82 -12.71
CA SER A 294 -1.53 -2.93 -13.51
C SER A 294 -0.93 -4.03 -12.64
N GLN A 295 -0.38 -3.65 -11.49
CA GLN A 295 0.32 -4.56 -10.58
C GLN A 295 -0.45 -4.92 -9.32
N TYR A 296 -1.53 -4.19 -9.01
CA TYR A 296 -2.36 -4.43 -7.83
C TYR A 296 -3.85 -4.31 -8.16
N SER A 297 -4.66 -5.02 -7.39
CA SER A 297 -6.08 -4.75 -7.20
C SER A 297 -6.27 -4.13 -5.82
N ILE A 298 -7.33 -3.32 -5.65
CA ILE A 298 -7.73 -2.84 -4.33
C ILE A 298 -8.97 -3.59 -3.87
N ARG A 299 -8.87 -4.24 -2.72
CA ARG A 299 -9.94 -5.03 -2.12
C ARG A 299 -10.42 -4.34 -0.84
N TYR A 300 -11.73 -4.21 -0.67
CA TYR A 300 -12.29 -3.47 0.46
C TYR A 300 -13.70 -3.91 0.85
N ARG A 301 -14.09 -3.66 2.10
CA ARG A 301 -15.44 -3.94 2.61
C ARG A 301 -15.85 -2.95 3.69
N ALA A 302 -17.16 -2.88 3.93
CA ALA A 302 -17.77 -2.10 5.00
C ALA A 302 -18.42 -2.99 6.07
N HIS A 303 -18.31 -2.58 7.32
CA HIS A 303 -19.23 -2.99 8.39
C HIS A 303 -20.39 -1.99 8.40
N VAL A 304 -21.60 -2.46 8.10
CA VAL A 304 -22.79 -1.60 7.97
C VAL A 304 -23.75 -1.81 9.14
N GLN A 305 -24.35 -0.73 9.63
CA GLN A 305 -25.36 -0.76 10.69
C GLN A 305 -26.42 -1.84 10.45
N ASN A 306 -26.67 -2.68 11.46
CA ASN A 306 -27.65 -3.77 11.44
C ASN A 306 -27.43 -4.84 10.35
N ILE A 307 -26.26 -4.85 9.69
CA ILE A 307 -25.87 -5.86 8.69
C ILE A 307 -24.57 -6.55 9.13
N GLY A 308 -23.62 -5.78 9.68
CA GLY A 308 -22.29 -6.25 10.00
C GLY A 308 -21.33 -6.15 8.81
N TRP A 309 -20.23 -6.91 8.87
CA TRP A 309 -19.25 -6.96 7.79
C TRP A 309 -19.85 -7.58 6.52
N GLN A 310 -19.89 -6.78 5.46
CA GLN A 310 -20.24 -7.25 4.13
C GLN A 310 -19.07 -8.04 3.48
N PRO A 311 -19.35 -8.83 2.42
CA PRO A 311 -18.29 -9.38 1.57
C PRO A 311 -17.38 -8.28 1.01
N TYR A 312 -16.18 -8.67 0.59
CA TYR A 312 -15.26 -7.76 -0.05
C TYR A 312 -15.70 -7.44 -1.48
N GLY A 313 -15.63 -6.16 -1.83
CA GLY A 313 -15.59 -5.65 -3.20
C GLY A 313 -14.15 -5.47 -3.66
N VAL A 314 -13.98 -5.35 -4.98
CA VAL A 314 -12.70 -5.14 -5.64
C VAL A 314 -12.87 -4.10 -6.75
N ASP A 315 -11.85 -3.25 -6.96
CA ASP A 315 -11.67 -2.39 -8.15
C ASP A 315 -12.96 -1.73 -8.69
N GLY A 316 -13.61 -0.91 -7.85
CA GLY A 316 -14.77 -0.09 -8.20
C GLY A 316 -16.11 -0.66 -7.73
N ALA A 317 -16.13 -1.84 -7.12
CA ALA A 317 -17.34 -2.40 -6.50
C ALA A 317 -17.86 -1.54 -5.34
N THR A 318 -19.17 -1.39 -5.18
CA THR A 318 -19.72 -0.63 -4.05
C THR A 318 -19.54 -1.39 -2.73
N ALA A 319 -18.92 -0.78 -1.72
CA ALA A 319 -18.93 -1.24 -0.33
C ALA A 319 -19.87 -0.36 0.51
N GLY A 320 -20.76 -0.96 1.30
CA GLY A 320 -21.81 -0.25 2.03
C GLY A 320 -23.21 -0.48 1.45
N THR A 321 -24.10 0.49 1.63
CA THR A 321 -25.47 0.47 1.08
C THR A 321 -25.86 1.81 0.48
N VAL A 322 -26.50 1.78 -0.69
CA VAL A 322 -27.04 2.98 -1.35
C VAL A 322 -28.56 3.00 -1.17
N GLY A 323 -29.10 4.13 -0.70
CA GLY A 323 -30.54 4.36 -0.57
C GLY A 323 -31.25 3.60 0.56
N GLN A 324 -30.51 2.88 1.40
CA GLN A 324 -31.08 2.12 2.52
C GLN A 324 -31.03 2.86 3.87
N GLY A 325 -30.38 4.03 3.91
CA GLY A 325 -30.30 4.84 5.12
C GLY A 325 -29.42 4.27 6.24
N ARG A 326 -28.52 3.32 5.94
CA ARG A 326 -27.66 2.65 6.92
C ARG A 326 -26.24 3.20 6.88
N GLN A 327 -25.65 3.51 8.04
CA GLN A 327 -24.26 3.97 8.10
C GLN A 327 -23.24 2.85 7.87
N VAL A 328 -22.13 3.22 7.24
CA VAL A 328 -20.85 2.54 7.45
C VAL A 328 -20.36 2.85 8.86
N GLU A 329 -19.91 1.84 9.59
CA GLU A 329 -19.39 1.97 10.96
C GLU A 329 -17.89 1.65 11.03
N ALA A 330 -17.43 0.73 10.18
CA ALA A 330 -16.02 0.39 10.03
C ALA A 330 -15.69 -0.06 8.59
N VAL A 331 -14.42 -0.02 8.21
CA VAL A 331 -13.91 -0.47 6.90
C VAL A 331 -12.63 -1.28 7.03
N SER A 332 -12.36 -2.10 6.03
CA SER A 332 -11.08 -2.79 5.80
C SER A 332 -10.75 -2.63 4.33
N ILE A 333 -9.54 -2.14 4.03
CA ILE A 333 -9.04 -1.80 2.70
C ILE A 333 -7.64 -2.41 2.57
N GLU A 334 -7.35 -3.11 1.50
CA GLU A 334 -6.04 -3.72 1.26
C GLU A 334 -5.66 -3.65 -0.23
N LEU A 335 -4.40 -3.30 -0.51
CA LEU A 335 -3.80 -3.56 -1.81
C LEU A 335 -3.41 -5.03 -1.90
N VAL A 336 -3.77 -5.67 -3.01
CA VAL A 336 -3.42 -7.07 -3.28
C VAL A 336 -2.67 -7.15 -4.61
N PRO A 337 -1.47 -7.76 -4.66
CA PRO A 337 -0.73 -7.91 -5.91
C PRO A 337 -1.57 -8.61 -6.98
N LYS A 338 -1.72 -7.98 -8.14
CA LYS A 338 -2.05 -8.66 -9.39
C LYS A 338 -0.83 -9.48 -9.75
N LEU A 339 -1.01 -10.78 -9.78
CA LEU A 339 0.02 -11.66 -10.30
C LEU A 339 0.40 -11.18 -11.72
N ALA A 340 1.70 -11.09 -12.00
CA ALA A 340 2.27 -10.69 -13.30
C ALA A 340 1.51 -11.37 -14.46
N PRO A 341 1.37 -10.74 -15.65
CA PRO A 341 0.22 -10.90 -16.53
C PRO A 341 -0.15 -12.35 -16.85
N ALA A 342 -1.36 -12.71 -16.41
CA ALA A 342 -2.14 -13.93 -16.56
C ALA A 342 -1.81 -15.11 -15.61
N PHE A 343 -2.29 -14.97 -14.38
CA PHE A 343 -2.62 -16.09 -13.49
C PHE A 343 -4.07 -15.95 -13.04
N THR A 344 -4.84 -17.04 -13.11
CA THR A 344 -6.26 -17.03 -12.71
C THR A 344 -6.65 -18.35 -12.06
N ALA A 345 -7.39 -18.31 -10.95
CA ALA A 345 -8.25 -19.42 -10.54
C ALA A 345 -9.69 -19.11 -10.93
N VAL A 346 -10.22 -19.86 -11.88
CA VAL A 346 -11.61 -19.77 -12.33
C VAL A 346 -12.34 -21.03 -11.89
N TYR A 347 -13.42 -20.87 -11.13
CA TYR A 347 -14.15 -21.99 -10.56
C TYR A 347 -15.65 -21.78 -10.57
N ALA A 348 -16.38 -22.91 -10.55
CA ALA A 348 -17.82 -22.95 -10.47
C ALA A 348 -18.27 -24.07 -9.53
N ALA A 349 -19.48 -23.93 -8.99
CA ALA A 349 -20.11 -24.96 -8.17
C ALA A 349 -21.33 -25.53 -8.88
N HIS A 350 -21.50 -26.85 -8.86
CA HIS A 350 -22.75 -27.49 -9.23
C HIS A 350 -23.65 -27.53 -8.01
N VAL A 351 -24.70 -26.70 -8.00
CA VAL A 351 -25.61 -26.53 -6.86
C VAL A 351 -26.91 -27.29 -7.12
N GLN A 352 -27.41 -27.94 -6.08
CA GLN A 352 -28.70 -28.63 -6.10
C GLN A 352 -29.80 -27.76 -6.72
N ASN A 353 -30.54 -28.34 -7.68
CA ASN A 353 -31.64 -27.72 -8.43
C ASN A 353 -31.26 -26.51 -9.30
N LEU A 354 -30.00 -26.06 -9.31
CA LEU A 354 -29.54 -24.93 -10.11
C LEU A 354 -28.54 -25.34 -11.20
N GLY A 355 -27.85 -26.47 -11.02
CA GLY A 355 -26.80 -26.90 -11.91
C GLY A 355 -25.50 -26.13 -11.66
N TRP A 356 -24.63 -26.06 -12.68
CA TRP A 356 -23.41 -25.27 -12.63
C TRP A 356 -23.73 -23.78 -12.52
N THR A 357 -23.14 -23.11 -11.53
CA THR A 357 -23.12 -21.65 -11.46
C THR A 357 -22.25 -21.06 -12.56
N ALA A 358 -22.37 -19.75 -12.79
CA ALA A 358 -21.39 -19.03 -13.60
C ALA A 358 -19.98 -19.22 -13.02
N ASP A 359 -18.99 -19.22 -13.91
CA ASP A 359 -17.59 -19.18 -13.53
C ASP A 359 -17.29 -17.89 -12.75
N VAL A 360 -16.61 -18.06 -11.63
CA VAL A 360 -16.14 -16.95 -10.79
C VAL A 360 -14.65 -17.04 -10.63
N SER A 361 -14.01 -15.90 -10.37
CA SER A 361 -12.57 -15.81 -10.18
C SER A 361 -12.22 -15.46 -8.75
N ASP A 362 -11.04 -15.92 -8.33
CA ASP A 362 -10.25 -15.49 -7.16
C ASP A 362 -11.04 -14.81 -6.02
N GLY A 363 -11.35 -15.60 -5.00
CA GLY A 363 -12.01 -15.14 -3.78
C GLY A 363 -13.52 -14.87 -3.92
N THR A 364 -14.09 -14.94 -5.11
CA THR A 364 -15.54 -14.78 -5.33
C THR A 364 -16.33 -16.02 -4.88
N VAL A 365 -17.56 -15.85 -4.41
CA VAL A 365 -18.37 -16.99 -3.92
C VAL A 365 -18.89 -17.83 -5.09
N ALA A 366 -18.56 -19.12 -5.11
CA ALA A 366 -19.23 -20.13 -5.95
C ALA A 366 -20.20 -20.94 -5.09
N GLY A 367 -21.49 -20.92 -5.43
CA GLY A 367 -22.55 -21.61 -4.69
C GLY A 367 -23.65 -20.66 -4.20
N THR A 368 -24.33 -21.02 -3.10
CA THR A 368 -25.36 -20.18 -2.50
C THR A 368 -25.23 -20.14 -0.99
N THR A 369 -25.31 -18.96 -0.39
CA THR A 369 -25.41 -18.80 1.07
C THR A 369 -26.87 -18.53 1.48
N GLY A 370 -27.35 -19.15 2.56
CA GLY A 370 -28.67 -18.86 3.14
C GLY A 370 -29.88 -19.43 2.38
N ARG A 371 -29.65 -20.21 1.31
CA ARG A 371 -30.71 -20.88 0.53
C ARG A 371 -30.89 -22.36 0.88
N SER A 372 -30.06 -22.89 1.78
CA SER A 372 -30.08 -24.30 2.18
C SER A 372 -29.89 -25.30 1.04
N LEU A 373 -29.21 -24.90 -0.05
CA LEU A 373 -28.90 -25.75 -1.19
C LEU A 373 -27.47 -26.32 -1.06
N ARG A 374 -27.31 -27.62 -1.31
CA ARG A 374 -25.99 -28.27 -1.31
C ARG A 374 -25.22 -27.98 -2.59
N VAL A 375 -23.90 -27.83 -2.45
CA VAL A 375 -22.94 -28.06 -3.53
C VAL A 375 -22.77 -29.57 -3.70
N GLU A 376 -22.86 -30.04 -4.95
CA GLU A 376 -22.72 -31.45 -5.32
C GLU A 376 -21.38 -31.71 -6.02
N ALA A 377 -20.88 -30.74 -6.79
CA ALA A 377 -19.58 -30.81 -7.45
C ALA A 377 -18.92 -29.43 -7.56
N LEU A 378 -17.60 -29.41 -7.76
CA LEU A 378 -16.82 -28.21 -8.04
C LEU A 378 -16.01 -28.42 -9.32
N HIS A 379 -15.83 -27.35 -10.08
CA HIS A 379 -14.90 -27.25 -11.20
C HIS A 379 -13.92 -26.09 -10.92
N LEU A 380 -12.62 -26.29 -11.17
CA LEU A 380 -11.59 -25.28 -10.97
C LEU A 380 -10.54 -25.43 -12.08
N THR A 381 -10.29 -24.35 -12.80
CA THR A 381 -9.15 -24.20 -13.69
C THR A 381 -8.17 -23.20 -13.07
N VAL A 382 -6.91 -23.61 -12.95
CA VAL A 382 -5.82 -22.69 -12.65
C VAL A 382 -4.99 -22.47 -13.90
N SER A 383 -4.58 -21.24 -14.15
CA SER A 383 -3.67 -20.93 -15.26
C SER A 383 -2.59 -19.97 -14.80
N SER A 384 -1.46 -20.04 -15.50
CA SER A 384 -0.23 -19.32 -15.22
C SER A 384 0.55 -19.13 -16.53
N THR A 385 1.01 -17.93 -16.81
CA THR A 385 1.94 -17.63 -17.92
C THR A 385 3.40 -17.62 -17.51
N ALA A 386 3.72 -17.47 -16.21
CA ALA A 386 5.10 -17.32 -15.76
C ALA A 386 5.68 -18.56 -15.04
N TYR A 387 4.84 -19.45 -14.49
CA TYR A 387 5.29 -20.63 -13.76
C TYR A 387 4.53 -21.90 -14.20
N SER A 388 5.24 -22.97 -14.55
CA SER A 388 4.60 -24.25 -14.88
C SER A 388 3.94 -24.86 -13.65
N GLY A 389 2.79 -25.50 -13.80
CA GLY A 389 2.10 -26.18 -12.71
C GLY A 389 0.62 -26.38 -12.99
N ASP A 390 -0.04 -27.07 -12.06
CA ASP A 390 -1.49 -27.29 -12.02
C ASP A 390 -1.93 -27.40 -10.54
N ILE A 391 -3.15 -27.85 -10.26
CA ILE A 391 -3.61 -28.30 -8.95
C ILE A 391 -3.62 -29.82 -8.84
N GLU A 392 -3.55 -30.30 -7.60
CA GLU A 392 -4.15 -31.56 -7.20
C GLU A 392 -5.26 -31.28 -6.20
N TRP A 393 -6.42 -31.91 -6.39
CA TRP A 393 -7.57 -31.71 -5.52
C TRP A 393 -8.46 -32.94 -5.41
N ARG A 394 -9.25 -33.02 -4.34
CA ARG A 394 -10.21 -34.10 -4.08
C ARG A 394 -11.38 -33.64 -3.22
N GLY A 395 -12.52 -34.30 -3.38
CA GLY A 395 -13.74 -34.07 -2.59
C GLY A 395 -14.07 -35.22 -1.65
N HIS A 396 -14.63 -34.91 -0.48
CA HIS A 396 -15.31 -35.86 0.39
C HIS A 396 -16.81 -35.78 0.13
N VAL A 397 -17.38 -36.84 -0.44
CA VAL A 397 -18.79 -36.87 -0.87
C VAL A 397 -19.60 -37.77 0.04
N GLN A 398 -20.84 -37.35 0.33
CA GLN A 398 -21.80 -38.16 1.08
C GLN A 398 -21.86 -39.61 0.56
N SER A 399 -21.79 -40.57 1.48
CA SER A 399 -21.88 -42.02 1.20
C SER A 399 -20.76 -42.60 0.32
N ILE A 400 -19.82 -41.79 -0.17
CA ILE A 400 -18.66 -42.22 -0.97
C ILE A 400 -17.38 -42.05 -0.15
N GLY A 401 -17.27 -40.96 0.62
CA GLY A 401 -16.05 -40.59 1.32
C GLY A 401 -15.11 -39.78 0.43
N TRP A 402 -13.82 -39.82 0.75
CA TRP A 402 -12.78 -39.14 -0.03
C TRP A 402 -12.59 -39.79 -1.40
N GLN A 403 -12.82 -39.00 -2.45
CA GLN A 403 -12.43 -39.34 -3.81
C GLN A 403 -10.89 -39.31 -3.96
N PRO A 404 -10.32 -40.00 -4.96
CA PRO A 404 -8.91 -39.88 -5.30
C PRO A 404 -8.52 -38.44 -5.63
N TRP A 405 -7.24 -38.10 -5.46
CA TRP A 405 -6.67 -36.86 -5.96
C TRP A 405 -6.72 -36.82 -7.48
N THR A 406 -7.10 -35.68 -8.04
CA THR A 406 -7.17 -35.43 -9.49
C THR A 406 -6.61 -34.05 -9.85
N SER A 407 -6.48 -33.74 -11.13
CA SER A 407 -6.00 -32.47 -11.68
C SER A 407 -7.12 -31.45 -11.94
N SER A 408 -6.80 -30.21 -12.35
CA SER A 408 -7.82 -29.20 -12.73
C SER A 408 -8.74 -29.64 -13.86
N ALA A 409 -8.25 -30.51 -14.74
CA ALA A 409 -9.01 -31.07 -15.85
C ALA A 409 -10.25 -31.89 -15.44
N THR A 410 -10.40 -32.26 -14.16
CA THR A 410 -11.50 -33.11 -13.68
C THR A 410 -12.21 -32.48 -12.48
N PRO A 411 -13.54 -32.25 -12.56
CA PRO A 411 -14.35 -31.83 -11.42
C PRO A 411 -14.31 -32.83 -10.25
N ILE A 412 -14.38 -32.32 -9.01
CA ILE A 412 -14.60 -33.15 -7.82
C ILE A 412 -16.07 -33.14 -7.41
N GLY A 413 -16.51 -34.15 -6.67
CA GLY A 413 -17.91 -34.33 -6.29
C GLY A 413 -18.69 -35.23 -7.25
N THR A 414 -20.00 -35.01 -7.34
CA THR A 414 -20.90 -35.75 -8.24
C THR A 414 -21.90 -34.82 -8.90
N VAL A 415 -22.20 -35.07 -10.17
CA VAL A 415 -23.25 -34.36 -10.93
C VAL A 415 -24.42 -35.31 -11.15
N GLY A 416 -25.64 -34.88 -10.82
CA GLY A 416 -26.87 -35.63 -11.09
C GLY A 416 -27.17 -36.83 -10.17
N GLN A 417 -26.31 -37.10 -9.17
CA GLN A 417 -26.52 -38.20 -8.22
C GLN A 417 -27.24 -37.78 -6.93
N GLY A 418 -27.44 -36.48 -6.73
CA GLY A 418 -28.09 -35.95 -5.53
C GLY A 418 -27.26 -36.02 -4.24
N LEU A 419 -25.95 -36.31 -4.35
CA LEU A 419 -25.04 -36.41 -3.21
C LEU A 419 -24.37 -35.07 -2.93
N ARG A 420 -24.27 -34.69 -1.64
CA ARG A 420 -23.58 -33.46 -1.21
C ARG A 420 -22.07 -33.65 -1.16
N LEU A 421 -21.35 -32.60 -1.53
CA LEU A 421 -19.96 -32.40 -1.13
C LEU A 421 -19.94 -31.96 0.34
N GLU A 422 -19.11 -32.58 1.16
CA GLU A 422 -18.99 -32.31 2.60
C GLU A 422 -17.65 -31.66 2.97
N ALA A 423 -16.58 -32.03 2.25
CA ALA A 423 -15.27 -31.43 2.39
C ALA A 423 -14.48 -31.47 1.07
N PHE A 424 -13.42 -30.69 0.96
CA PHE A 424 -12.45 -30.79 -0.13
C PHE A 424 -11.05 -30.38 0.31
N GLU A 425 -10.06 -30.84 -0.43
CA GLU A 425 -8.64 -30.48 -0.29
C GLU A 425 -8.07 -30.12 -1.65
N LEU A 426 -7.13 -29.18 -1.66
CA LEU A 426 -6.59 -28.55 -2.85
C LEU A 426 -5.15 -28.10 -2.60
N ARG A 427 -4.22 -28.47 -3.49
CA ARG A 427 -2.81 -28.03 -3.44
C ARG A 427 -2.30 -27.70 -4.83
N LEU A 428 -1.33 -26.80 -4.91
CA LEU A 428 -0.62 -26.50 -6.14
C LEU A 428 0.45 -27.54 -6.43
N THR A 429 0.79 -27.68 -7.70
CA THR A 429 1.87 -28.55 -8.21
C THR A 429 2.84 -27.76 -9.10
N GLY A 430 4.00 -28.34 -9.38
CA GLY A 430 5.02 -27.72 -10.22
C GLY A 430 5.64 -26.46 -9.59
N GLU A 431 6.18 -25.59 -10.44
CA GLU A 431 6.75 -24.30 -10.03
C GLU A 431 5.71 -23.37 -9.40
N MET A 432 4.43 -23.48 -9.79
CA MET A 432 3.36 -22.74 -9.12
C MET A 432 3.34 -23.02 -7.61
N ALA A 433 3.63 -24.24 -7.18
CA ALA A 433 3.67 -24.58 -5.77
C ALA A 433 4.83 -23.89 -5.03
N ASN A 434 5.89 -23.46 -5.70
CA ASN A 434 7.03 -22.76 -5.09
C ASN A 434 6.78 -21.26 -4.95
N HIS A 435 5.99 -20.69 -5.86
CA HIS A 435 5.76 -19.24 -5.95
C HIS A 435 4.40 -18.79 -5.39
N TYR A 436 3.45 -19.71 -5.21
CA TYR A 436 2.10 -19.40 -4.75
C TYR A 436 1.62 -20.31 -3.63
N ARG A 437 0.59 -19.83 -2.92
CA ARG A 437 -0.27 -20.60 -2.03
C ARG A 437 -1.69 -20.55 -2.57
N ILE A 438 -2.40 -21.67 -2.50
CA ILE A 438 -3.81 -21.71 -2.83
C ILE A 438 -4.63 -21.73 -1.55
N HIS A 439 -5.37 -20.65 -1.31
CA HIS A 439 -6.23 -20.47 -0.15
C HIS A 439 -7.67 -20.80 -0.53
N TYR A 440 -8.37 -21.52 0.35
CA TYR A 440 -9.75 -21.88 0.12
C TYR A 440 -10.52 -22.05 1.43
N ARG A 441 -11.84 -21.88 1.36
CA ARG A 441 -12.76 -22.13 2.48
C ARG A 441 -14.14 -22.56 1.99
N ALA A 442 -14.91 -23.15 2.90
CA ALA A 442 -16.28 -23.58 2.66
C ALA A 442 -17.28 -22.87 3.59
N HIS A 443 -18.47 -22.58 3.06
CA HIS A 443 -19.67 -22.30 3.84
C HIS A 443 -20.39 -23.62 4.10
N VAL A 444 -20.41 -24.05 5.37
CA VAL A 444 -20.96 -25.34 5.77
C VAL A 444 -22.30 -25.15 6.46
N GLN A 445 -23.25 -26.03 6.16
CA GLN A 445 -24.56 -26.08 6.83
C GLN A 445 -24.43 -25.98 8.37
N ASP A 446 -25.24 -25.13 8.98
CA ASP A 446 -25.33 -24.93 10.44
C ASP A 446 -23.98 -24.55 11.09
N VAL A 447 -23.02 -24.06 10.29
CA VAL A 447 -21.70 -23.55 10.75
C VAL A 447 -21.43 -22.18 10.14
N GLY A 448 -21.76 -21.99 8.87
CA GLY A 448 -21.42 -20.79 8.11
C GLY A 448 -20.05 -20.90 7.44
N TRP A 449 -19.46 -19.74 7.10
CA TRP A 449 -18.11 -19.68 6.54
C TRP A 449 -17.07 -20.11 7.57
N GLN A 450 -16.30 -21.14 7.26
CA GLN A 450 -15.14 -21.54 8.04
C GLN A 450 -13.92 -20.64 7.75
N SER A 451 -12.92 -20.67 8.63
CA SER A 451 -11.63 -20.02 8.39
C SER A 451 -10.96 -20.51 7.11
N TRP A 452 -10.14 -19.65 6.50
CA TRP A 452 -9.34 -20.02 5.35
C TRP A 452 -8.32 -21.11 5.69
N VAL A 453 -8.22 -22.09 4.82
CA VAL A 453 -7.16 -23.09 4.81
C VAL A 453 -6.34 -22.93 3.52
N ALA A 454 -5.20 -23.59 3.46
CA ALA A 454 -4.33 -23.53 2.29
C ALA A 454 -3.58 -24.84 2.09
N ASP A 455 -3.15 -25.07 0.86
CA ASP A 455 -2.14 -26.06 0.45
C ASP A 455 -2.36 -27.47 1.06
N GLY A 456 -3.46 -28.11 0.69
CA GLY A 456 -3.77 -29.50 1.05
C GLY A 456 -4.51 -29.68 2.37
N ARG A 457 -4.78 -28.61 3.12
CA ARG A 457 -5.59 -28.65 4.35
C ARG A 457 -7.09 -28.80 4.05
N THR A 458 -7.85 -29.47 4.91
CA THR A 458 -9.27 -29.73 4.67
C THR A 458 -10.14 -28.47 4.82
N ALA A 459 -10.97 -28.16 3.82
CA ALA A 459 -12.10 -27.24 3.93
C ALA A 459 -13.42 -28.02 3.98
N GLY A 460 -14.35 -27.64 4.85
CA GLY A 460 -15.58 -28.39 5.09
C GLY A 460 -15.51 -29.27 6.35
N THR A 461 -16.28 -30.35 6.37
CA THR A 461 -16.30 -31.33 7.46
C THR A 461 -16.38 -32.76 6.93
N SER A 462 -15.48 -33.65 7.34
CA SER A 462 -15.61 -35.09 7.09
C SER A 462 -16.28 -35.78 8.28
N GLY A 463 -17.27 -36.63 8.04
CA GLY A 463 -17.90 -37.47 9.07
C GLY A 463 -19.00 -36.82 9.92
N LEU A 464 -19.29 -35.52 9.72
CA LEU A 464 -20.38 -34.81 10.41
C LEU A 464 -21.70 -34.77 9.62
N GLY A 465 -21.71 -35.26 8.38
CA GLY A 465 -22.90 -35.27 7.55
C GLY A 465 -23.39 -33.89 7.08
N LYS A 466 -22.56 -32.84 7.21
CA LYS A 466 -22.93 -31.46 6.86
C LYS A 466 -22.55 -31.14 5.42
N ARG A 467 -23.47 -30.52 4.67
CA ARG A 467 -23.23 -30.07 3.28
C ARG A 467 -22.39 -28.80 3.23
N ILE A 468 -21.55 -28.70 2.20
CA ILE A 468 -21.06 -27.42 1.69
C ILE A 468 -22.18 -26.76 0.90
N GLU A 469 -22.38 -25.45 1.09
CA GLU A 469 -23.38 -24.64 0.37
C GLU A 469 -22.72 -23.62 -0.58
N ALA A 470 -21.49 -23.20 -0.26
CA ALA A 470 -20.68 -22.35 -1.11
C ALA A 470 -19.19 -22.49 -0.79
N VAL A 471 -18.32 -22.08 -1.73
CA VAL A 471 -16.87 -22.07 -1.56
C VAL A 471 -16.26 -20.75 -2.03
N GLN A 472 -15.08 -20.43 -1.52
CA GLN A 472 -14.20 -19.42 -2.09
C GLN A 472 -12.80 -20.03 -2.21
N ILE A 473 -12.14 -19.74 -3.33
CA ILE A 473 -10.80 -20.21 -3.69
C ILE A 473 -10.04 -19.00 -4.25
N LEU A 474 -8.82 -18.74 -3.78
CA LEU A 474 -7.95 -17.68 -4.30
C LEU A 474 -6.50 -18.14 -4.27
N LEU A 475 -5.71 -17.75 -5.26
CA LEU A 475 -4.25 -17.88 -5.19
C LEU A 475 -3.65 -16.61 -4.61
N ALA A 476 -2.60 -16.78 -3.80
CA ALA A 476 -1.80 -15.69 -3.26
C ALA A 476 -0.31 -15.98 -3.51
N PRO A 477 0.54 -14.96 -3.71
CA PRO A 477 1.99 -15.13 -3.66
C PRO A 477 2.42 -15.87 -2.40
N ARG A 478 3.44 -16.72 -2.52
CA ARG A 478 4.28 -17.02 -1.36
C ARG A 478 5.09 -15.76 -1.09
N THR A 479 4.72 -15.05 -0.03
CA THR A 479 5.61 -14.01 0.52
C THR A 479 6.92 -14.70 0.87
N GLY A 480 8.03 -14.18 0.33
CA GLY A 480 9.37 -14.56 0.78
C GLY A 480 9.42 -14.40 2.30
N GLY A 481 9.98 -15.40 2.98
CA GLY A 481 10.28 -15.29 4.40
C GLY A 481 11.47 -14.38 4.62
#